data_AF-A0A842USV5-F1
#
_entry.id   AF-A0A842USV5-F1
#
_cell.length_a   1.000
_cell.length_b   1.000
_cell.length_c   1.000
_cell.angle_alpha   90.00
_cell.angle_beta   90.00
_cell.angle_gamma   90.00
#
_symmetry.space_group_name_H-M   'P 1'
#
loop_
_entity.id
_entity.type
_entity.pdbx_description
1 polymer ?
#
loop_
_entity_poly.entity_id
_entity_poly.type
_entity_poly.pdbx_seq_one_letter_code
_entity_poly.pdbx_strand_id
1 'polypeptide(L)'
;MELDLDDKVKTGIGQASLVIHESIVISLNPNTEIQVKDLTKEHVNLEQPSGQTWNKFTEMAGVSELSIETPNTVATVRGTYFGVGMDKITVGEGVVIVEKDGQTVEVRAGQKSYTKDGQLVVEDLTPEEITELTDRMQRSIEQLRALREREARKHPILLSQLQKQYGISESEVREYLNKADRGEFDLDALEEKSPVKIESVKKIKAITEEIIKTNKAIEEIQ
;
A
#
# COMPACT_ATOMS: atom_id res chain seq x y z
N MET A 1 -7.21 2.39 -17.20
CA MET A 1 -6.35 3.45 -17.76
C MET A 1 -4.93 3.06 -17.40
N GLU A 2 -4.04 3.08 -18.38
CA GLU A 2 -2.60 2.97 -18.16
C GLU A 2 -2.07 4.39 -17.92
N LEU A 3 -1.10 4.55 -17.01
CA LEU A 3 -0.52 5.85 -16.67
C LEU A 3 0.85 5.96 -17.34
N ASP A 4 1.11 7.10 -17.96
CA ASP A 4 2.39 7.45 -18.56
C ASP A 4 3.09 8.59 -17.79
N LEU A 5 4.33 8.87 -18.16
CA LEU A 5 5.07 10.02 -17.65
C LEU A 5 4.29 11.32 -17.94
N ASP A 6 4.32 12.26 -16.99
CA ASP A 6 3.62 13.54 -17.02
C ASP A 6 2.09 13.47 -16.93
N ASP A 7 1.48 12.28 -16.89
CA ASP A 7 0.04 12.13 -16.68
C ASP A 7 -0.41 12.76 -15.37
N LYS A 8 -1.61 13.35 -15.42
CA LYS A 8 -2.27 13.97 -14.27
C LYS A 8 -3.54 13.22 -13.93
N VAL A 9 -3.68 12.87 -12.66
CA VAL A 9 -4.91 12.28 -12.12
C VAL A 9 -5.51 13.27 -11.14
N LYS A 10 -6.77 13.64 -11.37
CA LYS A 10 -7.50 14.59 -10.53
C LYS A 10 -8.84 14.03 -10.10
N THR A 11 -9.15 14.15 -8.81
CA THR A 11 -10.46 13.84 -8.26
C THR A 11 -11.27 15.13 -8.05
N GLY A 12 -12.56 15.09 -8.36
CA GLY A 12 -13.53 16.09 -7.92
C GLY A 12 -14.03 15.77 -6.50
N ILE A 13 -15.36 15.72 -6.31
CA ILE A 13 -15.96 15.30 -5.03
C ILE A 13 -15.80 13.80 -4.72
N GLY A 14 -15.36 13.00 -5.69
CA GLY A 14 -15.19 11.55 -5.56
C GLY A 14 -13.79 11.14 -5.12
N GLN A 15 -13.54 9.85 -5.08
CA GLN A 15 -12.24 9.25 -4.79
C GLN A 15 -11.73 8.46 -6.00
N ALA A 16 -10.41 8.26 -6.07
CA ALA A 16 -9.78 7.40 -7.07
C ALA A 16 -8.75 6.49 -6.41
N SER A 17 -8.45 5.36 -7.05
CA SER A 17 -7.35 4.48 -6.65
C SER A 17 -6.49 4.16 -7.86
N LEU A 18 -5.18 4.23 -7.65
CA LEU A 18 -4.16 3.92 -8.64
C LEU A 18 -3.31 2.76 -8.11
N VAL A 19 -2.90 1.90 -9.04
CA VAL A 19 -1.97 0.81 -8.76
C VAL A 19 -0.81 0.94 -9.73
N ILE A 20 0.38 1.21 -9.20
CA ILE A 20 1.61 1.40 -10.00
C ILE A 20 2.51 0.18 -9.78
N HIS A 21 2.94 -0.45 -10.88
CA HIS A 21 3.81 -1.64 -10.90
C HIS A 21 3.37 -2.77 -9.96
N GLU A 22 2.07 -2.89 -9.69
CA GLU A 22 1.51 -3.86 -8.71
C GLU A 22 2.12 -3.72 -7.29
N SER A 23 2.92 -2.68 -7.03
CA SER A 23 3.73 -2.50 -5.82
C SER A 23 3.31 -1.30 -4.99
N ILE A 24 2.68 -0.31 -5.63
CA ILE A 24 2.22 0.90 -4.97
C ILE A 24 0.72 1.01 -5.18
N VAL A 25 -0.03 1.13 -4.09
CA VAL A 25 -1.46 1.42 -4.11
C VAL A 25 -1.68 2.82 -3.55
N ILE A 26 -2.26 3.70 -4.36
CA ILE A 26 -2.50 5.11 -4.00
C ILE A 26 -3.99 5.35 -4.02
N SER A 27 -4.54 5.81 -2.91
CA SER A 27 -5.93 6.24 -2.80
C SER A 27 -5.98 7.77 -2.71
N LEU A 28 -6.60 8.40 -3.69
CA LEU A 28 -6.80 9.85 -3.76
C LEU A 28 -8.11 10.20 -3.06
N ASN A 29 -8.04 11.11 -2.09
CA ASN A 29 -9.23 11.71 -1.50
C ASN A 29 -9.90 12.69 -2.48
N PRO A 30 -11.10 13.21 -2.17
CA PRO A 30 -11.70 14.28 -2.95
C PRO A 30 -10.79 15.50 -3.10
N ASN A 31 -10.92 16.21 -4.22
CA ASN A 31 -10.16 17.42 -4.56
C ASN A 31 -8.64 17.21 -4.48
N THR A 32 -8.17 16.04 -4.91
CA THR A 32 -6.76 15.68 -4.94
C THR A 32 -6.27 15.63 -6.37
N GLU A 33 -5.09 16.16 -6.60
CA GLU A 33 -4.40 16.12 -7.88
C GLU A 33 -3.02 15.54 -7.65
N ILE A 34 -2.63 14.59 -8.50
CA ILE A 34 -1.25 14.11 -8.58
C ILE A 34 -0.78 14.16 -10.03
N GLN A 35 0.52 14.34 -10.21
CA GLN A 35 1.21 14.23 -11.48
C GLN A 35 2.35 13.21 -11.36
N VAL A 36 2.45 12.36 -12.38
CA VAL A 36 3.53 11.40 -12.48
C VAL A 36 4.81 12.08 -12.98
N LYS A 37 5.89 12.01 -12.19
CA LYS A 37 7.22 12.57 -12.55
C LYS A 37 8.25 11.51 -12.88
N ASP A 38 8.10 10.32 -12.31
CA ASP A 38 8.92 9.16 -12.61
C ASP A 38 8.10 7.87 -12.40
N LEU A 39 8.23 6.91 -13.31
CA LEU A 39 7.60 5.59 -13.28
C LEU A 39 8.63 4.47 -13.47
N THR A 40 9.91 4.72 -13.28
CA THR A 40 10.91 3.65 -13.29
C THR A 40 10.66 2.69 -12.12
N LYS A 41 11.16 1.45 -12.22
CA LYS A 41 11.05 0.52 -11.09
C LYS A 41 12.00 0.95 -9.99
N GLU A 42 13.17 1.46 -10.34
CA GLU A 42 14.15 1.93 -9.38
C GLU A 42 13.57 3.06 -8.49
N HIS A 43 12.77 3.95 -9.09
CA HIS A 43 12.23 5.11 -8.40
C HIS A 43 10.89 5.55 -9.00
N VAL A 44 9.85 5.62 -8.17
CA VAL A 44 8.57 6.23 -8.54
C VAL A 44 8.46 7.58 -7.86
N ASN A 45 8.29 8.65 -8.65
CA ASN A 45 8.12 10.01 -8.13
C ASN A 45 6.79 10.59 -8.57
N LEU A 46 6.04 11.12 -7.60
CA LEU A 46 4.76 11.76 -7.81
C LEU A 46 4.76 13.17 -7.21
N GLU A 47 4.33 14.15 -8.00
CA GLU A 47 4.03 15.50 -7.50
C GLU A 47 2.55 15.56 -7.10
N GLN A 48 2.23 16.04 -5.90
CA GLN A 48 0.89 16.24 -5.39
C GLN A 48 0.66 17.74 -5.14
N PRO A 49 0.20 18.51 -6.15
CA PRO A 49 -0.03 19.94 -5.99
C PRO A 49 -1.22 20.29 -5.07
N SER A 50 -2.16 19.35 -4.85
CA SER A 50 -3.32 19.59 -3.98
C SER A 50 -3.94 18.32 -3.41
N GLY A 51 -4.60 18.46 -2.25
CA GLY A 51 -5.43 17.42 -1.64
C GLY A 51 -4.65 16.45 -0.74
N GLN A 52 -5.11 15.20 -0.70
CA GLN A 52 -4.55 14.18 0.19
C GLN A 52 -4.54 12.80 -0.48
N THR A 53 -3.43 12.09 -0.33
CA THR A 53 -3.31 10.68 -0.72
C THR A 53 -3.06 9.79 0.48
N TRP A 54 -3.46 8.53 0.33
CA TRP A 54 -3.08 7.42 1.20
C TRP A 54 -2.35 6.38 0.36
N ASN A 55 -1.16 6.01 0.78
CA ASN A 55 -0.18 5.30 -0.03
C ASN A 55 0.24 4.03 0.72
N LYS A 56 0.13 2.88 0.04
CA LYS A 56 0.70 1.61 0.48
C LYS A 56 1.80 1.22 -0.50
N PHE A 57 3.03 1.11 -0.02
CA PHE A 57 4.18 0.67 -0.78
C PHE A 57 4.65 -0.70 -0.29
N THR A 58 4.72 -1.67 -1.19
CA THR A 58 4.86 -3.11 -0.88
C THR A 58 6.15 -3.75 -1.39
N GLU A 59 6.99 -3.03 -2.14
CA GLU A 59 8.27 -3.52 -2.69
C GLU A 59 8.20 -4.79 -3.59
N MET A 60 7.01 -5.33 -3.89
CA MET A 60 6.84 -6.68 -4.47
C MET A 60 7.36 -6.84 -5.92
N ALA A 61 7.38 -5.78 -6.74
CA ALA A 61 7.74 -5.87 -8.17
C ALA A 61 9.10 -5.24 -8.52
N GLY A 62 10.01 -5.21 -7.55
CA GLY A 62 11.33 -4.61 -7.72
C GLY A 62 11.29 -3.09 -7.70
N VAL A 63 10.18 -2.51 -7.20
CA VAL A 63 10.14 -1.08 -6.92
C VAL A 63 10.90 -0.82 -5.63
N SER A 64 11.97 -0.02 -5.68
CA SER A 64 12.84 0.22 -4.51
C SER A 64 12.48 1.45 -3.69
N GLU A 65 11.91 2.47 -4.34
CA GLU A 65 11.68 3.76 -3.70
C GLU A 65 10.43 4.43 -4.27
N LEU A 66 9.70 5.10 -3.38
CA LEU A 66 8.59 5.99 -3.72
C LEU A 66 8.84 7.34 -3.05
N SER A 67 8.83 8.40 -3.84
CA SER A 67 8.82 9.79 -3.37
C SER A 67 7.50 10.47 -3.74
N ILE A 68 6.96 11.24 -2.81
CA ILE A 68 5.80 12.11 -3.05
C ILE A 68 6.18 13.53 -2.67
N GLU A 69 6.14 14.42 -3.65
CA GLU A 69 6.47 15.84 -3.51
C GLU A 69 5.18 16.66 -3.41
N THR A 70 5.02 17.43 -2.35
CA THR A 70 4.03 18.50 -2.25
C THR A 70 4.72 19.84 -2.47
N PRO A 71 4.00 20.97 -2.64
CA PRO A 71 4.63 22.28 -2.83
C PRO A 71 5.64 22.67 -1.74
N ASN A 72 5.50 22.09 -0.54
CA ASN A 72 6.29 22.48 0.63
C ASN A 72 7.05 21.32 1.27
N THR A 73 6.95 20.08 0.80
CA THR A 73 7.48 18.91 1.53
C THR A 73 7.72 17.74 0.59
N VAL A 74 8.78 16.98 0.83
CA VAL A 74 9.05 15.71 0.16
C VAL A 74 8.93 14.58 1.18
N ALA A 75 8.17 13.55 0.82
CA ALA A 75 8.03 12.32 1.58
C ALA A 75 8.67 11.16 0.83
N THR A 76 9.74 10.58 1.38
CA THR A 76 10.44 9.43 0.79
C THR A 76 10.28 8.21 1.67
N VAL A 77 9.93 7.07 1.06
CA VAL A 77 9.56 5.86 1.79
C VAL A 77 10.21 4.60 1.28
N ARG A 78 10.32 3.63 2.20
CA ARG A 78 10.71 2.25 1.92
C ARG A 78 9.80 1.30 2.70
N GLY A 79 8.90 0.61 1.98
CA GLY A 79 7.96 -0.41 2.50
C GLY A 79 7.02 0.06 3.62
N THR A 80 5.95 0.79 3.28
CA THR A 80 5.27 1.70 4.24
C THR A 80 3.79 1.94 3.90
N TYR A 81 2.95 2.16 4.93
CA TYR A 81 1.61 2.72 4.79
C TYR A 81 1.60 4.15 5.34
N PHE A 82 1.26 5.14 4.53
CA PHE A 82 1.34 6.54 4.93
C PHE A 82 0.36 7.44 4.17
N GLY A 83 -0.07 8.52 4.80
CA GLY A 83 -0.89 9.56 4.21
C GLY A 83 -0.06 10.82 3.96
N VAL A 84 -0.24 11.44 2.79
CA VAL A 84 0.38 12.73 2.44
C VAL A 84 -0.72 13.75 2.21
N GLY A 85 -0.82 14.73 3.09
CA GLY A 85 -1.58 15.96 2.91
C GLY A 85 -0.65 17.15 2.67
N MET A 86 -1.22 18.32 2.38
CA MET A 86 -0.43 19.52 2.04
C MET A 86 0.51 19.98 3.16
N ASP A 87 0.08 19.84 4.41
CA ASP A 87 0.84 20.30 5.58
C ASP A 87 1.04 19.20 6.64
N LYS A 88 0.64 17.96 6.33
CA LYS A 88 0.65 16.84 7.27
C LYS A 88 1.00 15.54 6.58
N ILE A 89 1.94 14.79 7.16
CA ILE A 89 2.25 13.41 6.78
C ILE A 89 1.92 12.52 7.97
N THR A 90 1.22 11.42 7.73
CA THR A 90 0.80 10.45 8.76
C THR A 90 1.32 9.08 8.40
N VAL A 91 1.86 8.32 9.36
CA VAL A 91 2.46 7.00 9.10
C VAL A 91 1.75 5.93 9.90
N GLY A 92 1.26 4.90 9.20
CA GLY A 92 0.58 3.76 9.82
C GLY A 92 1.35 2.45 9.77
N GLU A 93 2.41 2.35 8.98
CA GLU A 93 3.28 1.17 8.97
C GLU A 93 4.65 1.61 8.49
N GLY A 94 5.72 1.18 9.15
CA GLY A 94 7.10 1.46 8.72
C GLY A 94 7.58 2.86 9.09
N VAL A 95 8.41 3.43 8.23
CA VAL A 95 9.12 4.70 8.46
C VAL A 95 9.08 5.56 7.20
N VAL A 96 8.79 6.86 7.37
CA VAL A 96 8.84 7.87 6.31
C VAL A 96 9.91 8.90 6.64
N ILE A 97 10.78 9.21 5.68
CA ILE A 97 11.69 10.35 5.77
C ILE A 97 10.97 11.55 5.16
N VAL A 98 10.84 12.61 5.96
CA VAL A 98 10.18 13.85 5.56
C VAL A 98 11.21 14.97 5.47
N GLU A 99 11.29 15.61 4.31
CA GLU A 99 12.18 16.73 4.07
C GLU A 99 11.39 18.01 3.74
N LYS A 100 11.75 19.13 4.38
CA LYS A 100 11.21 20.46 4.11
C LYS A 100 12.23 21.54 4.45
N ASP A 101 12.49 22.46 3.53
CA ASP A 101 13.37 23.61 3.73
C ASP A 101 14.76 23.23 4.30
N GLY A 102 15.31 22.08 3.87
CA GLY A 102 16.58 21.52 4.35
C GLY A 102 16.52 20.88 5.74
N GLN A 103 15.35 20.79 6.37
CA GLN A 103 15.12 20.00 7.58
C GLN A 103 14.67 18.60 7.18
N THR A 104 15.21 17.58 7.87
CA THR A 104 14.84 16.18 7.66
C THR A 104 14.40 15.59 8.99
N VAL A 105 13.23 14.94 9.01
CA VAL A 105 12.73 14.21 10.18
C VAL A 105 12.29 12.80 9.78
N GLU A 106 12.47 11.86 10.70
CA GLU A 106 11.98 10.49 10.57
C GLU A 106 10.63 10.38 11.28
N VAL A 107 9.60 9.90 10.57
CA VAL A 107 8.24 9.69 11.08
C VAL A 107 7.94 8.20 11.09
N ARG A 108 7.62 7.65 12.25
CA ARG A 108 7.38 6.22 12.42
C ARG A 108 5.88 5.90 12.49
N ALA A 109 5.55 4.62 12.38
CA ALA A 109 4.20 4.12 12.59
C ALA A 109 3.57 4.67 13.89
N GLY A 110 2.33 5.14 13.80
CA GLY A 110 1.63 5.78 14.92
C GLY A 110 1.95 7.27 15.10
N GLN A 111 2.73 7.88 14.20
CA GLN A 111 3.14 9.28 14.27
C GLN A 111 2.68 10.09 13.04
N LYS A 112 2.73 11.41 13.21
CA LYS A 112 2.56 12.40 12.15
C LYS A 112 3.69 13.42 12.18
N SER A 113 3.98 14.00 11.03
CA SER A 113 4.78 15.20 10.90
C SER A 113 3.95 16.33 10.30
N TYR A 114 4.17 17.55 10.77
CA TYR A 114 3.58 18.76 10.23
C TYR A 114 4.49 19.96 10.50
N THR A 115 4.21 21.10 9.85
CA THR A 115 4.97 22.33 10.07
C THR A 115 4.34 23.18 11.17
N LYS A 116 5.13 23.56 12.15
CA LYS A 116 4.75 24.52 13.21
C LYS A 116 5.84 25.57 13.33
N ASP A 117 5.48 26.83 13.18
CA ASP A 117 6.41 27.97 13.26
C ASP A 117 7.64 27.83 12.33
N GLY A 118 7.44 27.26 11.14
CA GLY A 118 8.51 27.04 10.15
C GLY A 118 9.44 25.84 10.44
N GLN A 119 9.13 25.03 11.45
CA GLN A 119 9.89 23.83 11.80
C GLN A 119 9.04 22.58 11.57
N LEU A 120 9.68 21.49 11.12
CA LEU A 120 9.06 20.18 11.11
C LEU A 120 8.96 19.64 12.54
N VAL A 121 7.74 19.29 12.93
CA VAL A 121 7.45 18.71 14.25
C VAL A 121 6.86 17.33 14.04
N VAL A 122 7.34 16.37 14.83
CA VAL A 122 6.80 15.00 14.89
C VAL A 122 6.03 14.82 16.18
N GLU A 123 4.81 14.32 16.09
CA GLU A 123 3.95 14.00 17.23
C GLU A 123 3.27 12.65 17.03
N ASP A 124 2.89 12.03 18.14
CA ASP A 124 2.06 10.83 18.10
C ASP A 124 0.64 11.16 17.63
N LEU A 125 -0.03 10.20 16.99
CA LEU A 125 -1.41 10.35 16.52
C LEU A 125 -2.38 10.41 17.70
N THR A 126 -3.43 11.22 17.56
CA THR A 126 -4.53 11.19 18.54
C THR A 126 -5.39 9.94 18.35
N PRO A 127 -6.20 9.53 19.35
CA PRO A 127 -7.10 8.38 19.20
C PRO A 127 -8.05 8.48 17.99
N GLU A 128 -8.52 9.68 17.67
CA GLU A 128 -9.37 9.92 16.51
C GLU A 128 -8.59 9.72 15.20
N GLU A 129 -7.34 10.17 15.14
CA GLU A 129 -6.47 9.98 13.98
C GLU A 129 -6.06 8.51 13.82
N ILE A 130 -5.84 7.78 14.91
CA ILE A 130 -5.62 6.33 14.90
C ILE A 130 -6.84 5.61 14.32
N THR A 131 -8.05 6.00 14.73
CA THR A 131 -9.29 5.43 14.21
C THR A 131 -9.41 5.68 12.70
N GLU A 132 -9.18 6.91 12.23
CA GLU A 132 -9.18 7.20 10.79
C GLU A 132 -8.10 6.40 10.04
N LEU A 133 -6.88 6.33 10.59
CA LEU A 133 -5.77 5.61 10.00
C LEU A 133 -6.07 4.12 9.83
N THR A 134 -6.58 3.48 10.88
CA THR A 134 -6.94 2.05 10.85
C THR A 134 -8.05 1.75 9.85
N ASP A 135 -9.09 2.59 9.76
CA ASP A 135 -10.13 2.49 8.74
C ASP A 135 -9.55 2.56 7.31
N ARG A 136 -8.53 3.41 7.11
CA ARG A 136 -7.85 3.58 5.81
C ARG A 136 -6.98 2.37 5.47
N MET A 137 -6.26 1.84 6.46
CA MET A 137 -5.47 0.61 6.31
C MET A 137 -6.37 -0.59 5.97
N GLN A 138 -7.54 -0.71 6.59
CA GLN A 138 -8.52 -1.76 6.25
C GLN A 138 -9.01 -1.65 4.80
N ARG A 139 -9.30 -0.44 4.30
CA ARG A 139 -9.65 -0.25 2.88
C ARG A 139 -8.51 -0.66 1.94
N SER A 140 -7.26 -0.42 2.34
CA SER A 140 -6.09 -0.87 1.59
C SER A 140 -5.97 -2.39 1.56
N ILE A 141 -6.30 -3.08 2.66
CA ILE A 141 -6.37 -4.54 2.70
C ILE A 141 -7.40 -5.06 1.70
N GLU A 142 -8.57 -4.44 1.59
CA GLU A 142 -9.57 -4.82 0.60
C GLU A 142 -9.08 -4.62 -0.85
N GLN A 143 -8.31 -3.56 -1.12
CA GLN A 143 -7.68 -3.35 -2.43
C GLN A 143 -6.63 -4.43 -2.73
N LEU A 144 -5.83 -4.83 -1.74
CA LEU A 144 -4.85 -5.91 -1.85
C LEU A 144 -5.54 -7.27 -2.07
N ARG A 145 -6.64 -7.55 -1.35
CA ARG A 145 -7.46 -8.74 -1.60
C ARG A 145 -8.00 -8.79 -3.02
N ALA A 146 -8.50 -7.67 -3.54
CA ALA A 146 -8.95 -7.57 -4.92
C ALA A 146 -7.81 -7.74 -5.95
N LEU A 147 -6.60 -7.26 -5.65
CA LEU A 147 -5.39 -7.53 -6.45
C LEU A 147 -5.04 -9.01 -6.46
N ARG A 148 -5.00 -9.65 -5.29
CA ARG A 148 -4.76 -11.09 -5.12
C ARG A 148 -5.76 -11.94 -5.89
N GLU A 149 -7.05 -11.62 -5.79
CA GLU A 149 -8.09 -12.33 -6.53
C GLU A 149 -7.95 -12.17 -8.04
N ARG A 150 -7.63 -10.97 -8.52
CA ARG A 150 -7.37 -10.74 -9.95
C ARG A 150 -6.20 -11.57 -10.44
N GLU A 151 -5.11 -11.61 -9.68
CA GLU A 151 -3.94 -12.42 -10.00
C GLU A 151 -4.28 -13.92 -10.05
N ALA A 152 -5.02 -14.43 -9.06
CA ALA A 152 -5.48 -15.82 -9.05
C ALA A 152 -6.35 -16.15 -10.28
N ARG A 153 -7.25 -15.24 -10.68
CA ARG A 153 -8.14 -15.43 -11.84
C ARG A 153 -7.43 -15.39 -13.19
N LYS A 154 -6.22 -14.81 -13.29
CA LYS A 154 -5.40 -14.90 -14.51
C LYS A 154 -5.03 -16.36 -14.84
N HIS A 155 -5.09 -17.26 -13.86
CA HIS A 155 -4.69 -18.66 -13.99
C HIS A 155 -5.80 -19.66 -13.62
N PRO A 156 -6.92 -19.72 -14.38
CA PRO A 156 -8.07 -20.55 -14.03
C PRO A 156 -7.75 -22.05 -14.01
N ILE A 157 -6.80 -22.49 -14.84
CA ILE A 157 -6.35 -23.89 -14.87
C ILE A 157 -5.74 -24.27 -13.51
N LEU A 158 -4.96 -23.37 -12.90
CA LEU A 158 -4.33 -23.63 -11.60
C LEU A 158 -5.34 -23.71 -10.48
N LEU A 159 -6.30 -22.78 -10.45
CA LEU A 159 -7.39 -22.84 -9.50
C LEU A 159 -8.17 -24.15 -9.61
N SER A 160 -8.50 -24.59 -10.84
CA SER A 160 -9.22 -25.86 -11.03
C SER A 160 -8.40 -27.10 -10.64
N GLN A 161 -7.08 -27.08 -10.85
CA GLN A 161 -6.18 -28.15 -10.43
C GLN A 161 -6.08 -28.23 -8.90
N LEU A 162 -5.93 -27.09 -8.21
CA LEU A 162 -5.92 -27.05 -6.74
C LEU A 162 -7.25 -27.54 -6.17
N GLN A 163 -8.38 -27.08 -6.72
CA GLN A 163 -9.71 -27.54 -6.32
C GLN A 163 -9.84 -29.06 -6.47
N LYS A 164 -9.41 -29.63 -7.60
CA LYS A 164 -9.46 -31.07 -7.85
C LYS A 164 -8.52 -31.86 -6.94
N GLN A 165 -7.30 -31.37 -6.72
CA GLN A 165 -6.28 -32.06 -5.93
C GLN A 165 -6.65 -32.12 -4.45
N TYR A 166 -7.17 -31.03 -3.90
CA TYR A 166 -7.53 -30.94 -2.48
C TYR A 166 -9.01 -31.23 -2.21
N GLY A 167 -9.83 -31.42 -3.26
CA GLY A 167 -11.26 -31.68 -3.13
C GLY A 167 -12.03 -30.48 -2.57
N ILE A 168 -11.55 -29.26 -2.82
CA ILE A 168 -12.09 -28.02 -2.27
C ILE A 168 -12.82 -27.19 -3.35
N SER A 169 -13.85 -26.48 -2.93
CA SER A 169 -14.62 -25.53 -3.71
C SER A 169 -13.92 -24.17 -3.82
N GLU A 170 -14.38 -23.30 -4.72
CA GLU A 170 -13.90 -21.92 -4.82
C GLU A 170 -14.13 -21.12 -3.53
N SER A 171 -15.27 -21.33 -2.86
CA SER A 171 -15.57 -20.70 -1.57
C SER A 171 -14.58 -21.13 -0.49
N GLU A 172 -14.20 -22.41 -0.45
CA GLU A 172 -13.20 -22.90 0.50
C GLU A 172 -11.82 -22.32 0.20
N VAL A 173 -11.42 -22.20 -1.08
CA VAL A 173 -10.18 -21.51 -1.45
C VAL A 173 -10.15 -20.09 -0.89
N ARG A 174 -11.25 -19.33 -1.01
CA ARG A 174 -11.34 -17.98 -0.43
C ARG A 174 -11.26 -18.01 1.10
N GLU A 175 -11.89 -18.98 1.75
CA GLU A 175 -11.78 -19.15 3.19
C GLU A 175 -10.33 -19.42 3.65
N TYR A 176 -9.60 -20.29 2.92
CA TYR A 176 -8.19 -20.52 3.17
C TYR A 176 -7.36 -19.25 2.98
N LEU A 177 -7.63 -18.46 1.94
CA LEU A 177 -6.97 -17.17 1.74
C LEU A 177 -7.27 -16.15 2.85
N ASN A 178 -8.48 -16.18 3.42
CA ASN A 178 -8.85 -15.32 4.55
C ASN A 178 -8.21 -15.77 5.87
N LYS A 179 -8.04 -17.09 6.07
CA LYS A 179 -7.24 -17.64 7.18
C LYS A 179 -5.77 -17.26 7.03
N ALA A 180 -5.25 -17.32 5.80
CA ALA A 180 -3.89 -16.86 5.48
C ALA A 180 -3.70 -15.38 5.82
N ASP A 181 -4.68 -14.51 5.50
CA ASP A 181 -4.62 -13.08 5.85
C ASP A 181 -4.49 -12.81 7.36
N ARG A 182 -4.91 -13.76 8.20
CA ARG A 182 -4.78 -13.70 9.67
C ARG A 182 -3.46 -14.32 10.18
N GLY A 183 -2.58 -14.75 9.28
CA GLY A 183 -1.32 -15.40 9.64
C GLY A 183 -1.46 -16.83 10.16
N GLU A 184 -2.60 -17.51 9.89
CA GLU A 184 -2.82 -18.89 10.37
C GLU A 184 -2.00 -19.94 9.62
N PHE A 185 -1.34 -19.57 8.53
CA PHE A 185 -0.56 -20.47 7.69
C PHE A 185 0.88 -20.01 7.50
N ASP A 186 1.79 -20.98 7.44
CA ASP A 186 3.14 -20.80 6.95
C ASP A 186 3.11 -20.74 5.41
N LEU A 187 3.26 -19.53 4.88
CA LEU A 187 3.18 -19.28 3.44
C LEU A 187 4.37 -19.86 2.67
N ASP A 188 5.55 -19.94 3.29
CA ASP A 188 6.74 -20.57 2.69
C ASP A 188 6.50 -22.07 2.49
N ALA A 189 6.00 -22.74 3.53
CA ALA A 189 5.66 -24.16 3.45
C ALA A 189 4.55 -24.45 2.42
N LEU A 190 3.61 -23.53 2.22
CA LEU A 190 2.58 -23.64 1.19
C LEU A 190 3.15 -23.45 -0.22
N GLU A 191 4.05 -22.49 -0.42
CA GLU A 191 4.73 -22.28 -1.69
C GLU A 191 5.58 -23.50 -2.09
N GLU A 192 6.34 -24.08 -1.14
CA GLU A 192 7.18 -25.26 -1.39
C GLU A 192 6.36 -26.49 -1.78
N LYS A 193 5.20 -26.68 -1.15
CA LYS A 193 4.26 -27.77 -1.45
C LYS A 193 3.44 -27.53 -2.70
N SER A 194 3.49 -26.31 -3.25
CA SER A 194 2.76 -25.99 -4.47
C SER A 194 3.29 -26.86 -5.61
N PRO A 195 2.42 -27.65 -6.28
CA PRO A 195 2.82 -28.41 -7.47
C PRO A 195 3.20 -27.49 -8.64
N VAL A 196 2.91 -26.19 -8.52
CA VAL A 196 3.12 -25.20 -9.57
C VAL A 196 3.95 -24.04 -9.03
N LYS A 197 5.18 -23.95 -9.52
CA LYS A 197 6.14 -22.87 -9.22
C LYS A 197 6.09 -21.78 -10.29
N ILE A 198 4.94 -21.12 -10.42
CA ILE A 198 4.80 -19.98 -11.34
C ILE A 198 4.89 -18.66 -10.60
N GLU A 199 5.22 -17.60 -11.34
CA GLU A 199 5.33 -16.22 -10.83
C GLU A 199 4.07 -15.78 -10.06
N SER A 200 2.88 -16.16 -10.52
CA SER A 200 1.62 -15.75 -9.86
C SER A 200 1.43 -16.34 -8.47
N VAL A 201 1.97 -17.53 -8.17
CA VAL A 201 1.93 -18.08 -6.80
C VAL A 201 2.79 -17.21 -5.88
N LYS A 202 3.96 -16.76 -6.35
CA LYS A 202 4.83 -15.83 -5.63
C LYS A 202 4.14 -14.49 -5.40
N LYS A 203 3.46 -13.96 -6.42
CA LYS A 203 2.70 -12.71 -6.31
C LYS A 203 1.55 -12.81 -5.31
N ILE A 204 0.77 -13.90 -5.37
CA ILE A 204 -0.32 -14.15 -4.41
C ILE A 204 0.24 -14.20 -2.99
N LYS A 205 1.33 -14.94 -2.78
CA LYS A 205 2.02 -15.01 -1.50
C LYS A 205 2.45 -13.62 -1.01
N ALA A 206 3.18 -12.87 -1.84
CA ALA A 206 3.66 -11.53 -1.48
C ALA A 206 2.52 -10.58 -1.10
N ILE A 207 1.40 -10.60 -1.85
CA ILE A 207 0.22 -9.80 -1.51
C ILE A 207 -0.37 -10.26 -0.16
N THR A 208 -0.44 -11.56 0.10
CA THR A 208 -0.91 -12.10 1.39
C THR A 208 0.02 -11.69 2.55
N GLU A 209 1.33 -11.71 2.36
CA GLU A 209 2.31 -11.24 3.35
C GLU A 209 2.09 -9.77 3.69
N GLU A 210 1.84 -8.92 2.69
CA GLU A 210 1.53 -7.52 2.89
C GLU A 210 0.20 -7.28 3.62
N ILE A 211 -0.81 -8.12 3.38
CA ILE A 211 -2.06 -8.09 4.14
C ILE A 211 -1.80 -8.46 5.61
N ILE A 212 -1.04 -9.53 5.87
CA ILE A 212 -0.67 -9.95 7.23
C ILE A 212 0.11 -8.84 7.95
N LYS A 213 1.09 -8.23 7.27
CA LYS A 213 1.90 -7.14 7.79
C LYS A 213 1.03 -5.93 8.16
N THR A 214 0.09 -5.56 7.28
CA THR A 214 -0.83 -4.45 7.53
C THR A 214 -1.78 -4.76 8.70
N ASN A 215 -2.30 -5.99 8.80
CA ASN A 215 -3.12 -6.41 9.95
C ASN A 215 -2.36 -6.29 11.27
N LYS A 216 -1.11 -6.75 11.32
CA LYS A 216 -0.26 -6.61 12.52
C LYS A 216 -0.01 -5.14 12.87
N ALA A 217 0.26 -4.29 11.88
CA ALA A 217 0.45 -2.86 12.10
C ALA A 217 -0.82 -2.17 12.65
N ILE A 218 -2.02 -2.60 12.23
CA ILE A 218 -3.28 -2.14 12.83
C ILE A 218 -3.36 -2.54 14.30
N GLU A 219 -3.03 -3.79 14.64
CA GLU A 219 -3.04 -4.29 16.02
C GLU A 219 -2.02 -3.59 16.92
N GLU A 220 -0.86 -3.19 16.39
CA GLU A 220 0.21 -2.52 17.13
C GLU A 220 -0.08 -1.05 17.45
N ILE A 221 -0.90 -0.37 16.63
CA ILE A 221 -1.24 1.05 16.79
C ILE A 221 -2.49 1.26 17.65
N GLN A 222 -3.32 0.22 17.83
CA GLN A 222 -4.53 0.23 18.66
C GLN A 222 -4.21 0.01 20.15
#